data_AF-A0A7C2TWG4-F1
#
_entry.id   AF-A0A7C2TWG4-F1
#
_cell.length_a   1.000
_cell.length_b   1.000
_cell.length_c   1.000
_cell.angle_alpha   90.00
_cell.angle_beta   90.00
_cell.angle_gamma   90.00
#
_symmetry.space_group_name_H-M   'P 1'
#
loop_
_entity.id
_entity.type
_entity.pdbx_description
1 polymer ?
#
loop_
_entity_poly.entity_id
_entity_poly.type
_entity_poly.pdbx_seq_one_letter_code
_entity_poly.pdbx_strand_id
1 'polypeptide(L)'
;MRKKRRQSHPERRKEIPVLSQFAGVEASAIEKMVASDDFRQLRRALQMSRDFGLYFVRCNLPSYRVELMARLRAMVDRPVVEITLPEDYTFLSVLLAAANQSPVDALLFISGLEQLLPSYDEPRRHRTMEILNWQRGALARTQRTLVFWVSEYLVPFLAEEAPDFWDWHSGLYEFDTPLATREALFQTLVEGEGREEWNLSYSEKQERMVLLRSLLEEYHGDSTAELSVRGRTAQKLGDLHQSTGDYKNALDYFQLALQSYEKLGDRAGLATSYNNIGLIYKARGDYDAALAWYQKSVEIREALGDRAGLATSYNNIGLIYKARGDYEAALAWYQKSVEIQEALGDRAGLATSYSNIGSIHYARGDYDAALQWHQKSVEIKEALGDRAGL
;
A
#
# COMPACT_ATOMS: atom_id res chain seq x y z
N MET A 1 -4.27 -11.23 49.96
CA MET A 1 -4.85 -10.71 48.70
C MET A 1 -4.25 -9.33 48.39
N ARG A 2 -3.28 -9.25 47.47
CA ARG A 2 -2.67 -7.98 47.01
C ARG A 2 -2.93 -7.84 45.52
N LYS A 3 -3.75 -6.85 45.13
CA LYS A 3 -4.00 -6.43 43.75
C LYS A 3 -2.69 -5.89 43.16
N LYS A 4 -2.08 -6.60 42.20
CA LYS A 4 -1.02 -6.02 41.35
C LYS A 4 -1.70 -5.15 40.27
N ARG A 5 -1.51 -3.84 40.38
CA ARG A 5 -1.81 -2.86 39.33
C ARG A 5 -1.06 -3.25 38.05
N ARG A 6 -1.80 -3.52 36.97
CA ARG A 6 -1.23 -3.50 35.61
C ARG A 6 -0.87 -2.05 35.30
N GLN A 7 0.43 -1.76 35.22
CA GLN A 7 0.91 -0.52 34.62
C GLN A 7 0.71 -0.63 33.11
N SER A 8 -0.20 0.15 32.56
CA SER A 8 -0.29 0.42 31.13
C SER A 8 0.95 1.23 30.72
N HIS A 9 1.88 0.60 30.02
CA HIS A 9 2.95 1.33 29.32
C HIS A 9 2.35 1.99 28.07
N PRO A 10 2.72 3.25 27.77
CA PRO A 10 2.26 3.92 26.58
C PRO A 10 2.87 3.25 25.35
N GLU A 11 2.02 2.79 24.44
CA GLU A 11 2.43 2.42 23.08
C GLU A 11 3.10 3.63 22.44
N ARG A 12 4.43 3.59 22.29
CA ARG A 12 5.11 4.45 21.31
C ARG A 12 4.66 3.95 19.94
N ARG A 13 3.60 4.56 19.40
CA ARG A 13 3.36 4.59 17.95
C ARG A 13 4.68 5.05 17.34
N LYS A 14 5.37 4.15 16.61
CA LYS A 14 6.51 4.55 15.80
C LYS A 14 5.96 5.59 14.82
N GLU A 15 6.33 6.85 15.06
CA GLU A 15 6.02 7.96 14.17
C GLU A 15 6.50 7.56 12.77
N ILE A 16 5.58 7.67 11.80
CA ILE A 16 5.89 7.67 10.37
C ILE A 16 7.06 8.65 10.18
N PRO A 17 8.06 8.38 9.33
CA PRO A 17 9.06 9.38 8.96
C PRO A 17 8.33 10.69 8.66
N VAL A 18 8.55 11.67 9.53
CA VAL A 18 7.68 12.83 9.62
C VAL A 18 7.75 13.56 8.28
N LEU A 19 6.58 13.83 7.70
CA LEU A 19 6.38 14.74 6.55
C LEU A 19 7.06 16.11 6.74
N SER A 20 7.58 16.40 7.94
CA SER A 20 8.38 17.58 8.27
C SER A 20 9.65 17.74 7.45
N GLN A 21 10.20 16.67 6.85
CA GLN A 21 11.35 16.80 5.93
C GLN A 21 10.97 17.43 4.58
N PHE A 22 9.68 17.50 4.24
CA PHE A 22 9.18 18.04 2.98
C PHE A 22 8.15 19.16 3.14
N ALA A 23 7.99 19.73 4.34
CA ALA A 23 7.01 20.79 4.62
C ALA A 23 7.05 21.96 3.60
N GLY A 24 8.22 22.27 3.02
CA GLY A 24 8.37 23.27 1.95
C GLY A 24 7.84 22.85 0.58
N VAL A 25 8.01 21.58 0.19
CA VAL A 25 7.48 21.02 -1.08
C VAL A 25 5.95 20.84 -0.96
N GLU A 26 5.49 20.42 0.23
CA GLU A 26 4.07 20.31 0.57
C GLU A 26 3.35 21.66 0.47
N ALA A 27 3.92 22.71 1.07
CA ALA A 27 3.32 24.05 1.04
C ALA A 27 3.16 24.57 -0.40
N SER A 28 4.18 24.41 -1.25
CA SER A 28 4.10 24.85 -2.65
C SER A 28 3.07 24.06 -3.47
N ALA A 29 2.96 22.75 -3.25
CA ALA A 29 1.95 21.93 -3.91
C ALA A 29 0.53 22.34 -3.52
N ILE A 30 0.30 22.56 -2.22
CA ILE A 30 -0.97 23.05 -1.69
C ILE A 30 -1.32 24.43 -2.25
N GLU A 31 -0.35 25.36 -2.31
CA GLU A 31 -0.58 26.70 -2.88
C GLU A 31 -1.03 26.61 -4.34
N LYS A 32 -0.40 25.75 -5.14
CA LYS A 32 -0.80 25.51 -6.54
C LYS A 32 -2.20 24.89 -6.62
N MET A 33 -2.52 23.90 -5.79
CA MET A 33 -3.85 23.30 -5.73
C MET A 33 -4.92 24.34 -5.38
N VAL A 34 -4.67 25.21 -4.40
CA VAL A 34 -5.60 26.29 -4.01
C VAL A 34 -5.76 27.34 -5.12
N ALA A 35 -4.73 27.56 -5.95
CA ALA A 35 -4.80 28.44 -7.10
C ALA A 35 -5.51 27.82 -8.33
N SER A 36 -5.76 26.51 -8.32
CA SER A 36 -6.36 25.79 -9.45
C SER A 36 -7.79 26.29 -9.80
N ASP A 37 -8.20 26.03 -11.03
CA ASP A 37 -9.59 26.26 -11.43
C ASP A 37 -10.55 25.37 -10.66
N ASP A 38 -10.22 24.11 -10.41
CA ASP A 38 -11.07 23.18 -9.64
C ASP A 38 -11.32 23.65 -8.22
N PHE A 39 -10.30 24.20 -7.55
CA PHE A 39 -10.48 24.78 -6.22
C PHE A 39 -11.44 25.98 -6.25
N ARG A 40 -11.28 26.86 -7.25
CA ARG A 40 -12.17 28.01 -7.44
C ARG A 40 -13.60 27.60 -7.80
N GLN A 41 -13.77 26.57 -8.62
CA GLN A 41 -15.07 26.01 -9.00
C GLN A 41 -15.75 25.34 -7.81
N LEU A 42 -15.05 24.48 -7.06
CA LEU A 42 -15.56 23.86 -5.84
C LEU A 42 -16.00 24.92 -4.84
N ARG A 43 -15.17 25.94 -4.59
CA ARG A 43 -15.53 27.05 -3.69
C ARG A 43 -16.83 27.72 -4.12
N ARG A 44 -16.97 28.07 -5.40
CA ARG A 44 -18.18 28.70 -5.94
C ARG A 44 -19.39 27.79 -5.79
N ALA A 45 -19.25 26.51 -6.11
CA ALA A 45 -20.31 25.51 -5.99
C ALA A 45 -20.79 25.40 -4.53
N LEU A 46 -19.87 25.27 -3.57
CA LEU A 46 -20.21 25.20 -2.15
C LEU A 46 -20.84 26.49 -1.60
N GLN A 47 -20.43 27.66 -2.09
CA GLN A 47 -21.04 28.94 -1.71
C GLN A 47 -22.45 29.12 -2.27
N MET A 48 -22.71 28.59 -3.47
CA MET A 48 -24.01 28.69 -4.14
C MET A 48 -25.00 27.60 -3.70
N SER A 49 -24.51 26.44 -3.27
CA SER A 49 -25.33 25.30 -2.85
C SER A 49 -26.06 25.60 -1.54
N ARG A 50 -27.33 26.01 -1.62
CA ARG A 50 -28.17 26.30 -0.44
C ARG A 50 -29.05 25.13 0.01
N ASP A 51 -29.25 24.16 -0.87
CA ASP A 51 -30.06 22.97 -0.64
C ASP A 51 -29.18 21.70 -0.63
N PHE A 52 -29.79 20.54 -0.86
CA PHE A 52 -29.07 19.29 -1.04
C PHE A 52 -28.10 19.39 -2.22
N GLY A 53 -26.84 19.09 -1.96
CA GLY A 53 -25.78 19.00 -2.96
C GLY A 53 -24.83 17.87 -2.58
N LEU A 54 -24.40 17.07 -3.54
CA LEU A 54 -23.53 15.93 -3.31
C LEU A 54 -22.24 16.11 -4.11
N TYR A 55 -21.16 16.48 -3.45
CA TYR A 55 -19.89 16.75 -4.09
C TYR A 55 -18.86 15.69 -3.72
N PHE A 56 -18.03 15.33 -4.69
CA PHE A 56 -16.91 14.43 -4.48
C PHE A 56 -15.61 15.19 -4.66
N VAL A 57 -14.69 14.99 -3.73
CA VAL A 57 -13.36 15.58 -3.73
C VAL A 57 -12.36 14.44 -3.71
N ARG A 58 -11.52 14.34 -4.75
CA ARG A 58 -10.37 13.45 -4.76
C ARG A 58 -9.07 14.21 -4.70
N CYS A 59 -8.09 13.64 -4.02
CA CYS A 59 -6.69 14.01 -4.16
C CYS A 59 -5.90 12.71 -4.27
N ASN A 60 -4.97 12.66 -5.22
CA ASN A 60 -4.10 11.52 -5.42
C ASN A 60 -3.10 11.30 -4.26
N LEU A 61 -3.06 12.21 -3.27
CA LEU A 61 -2.29 12.08 -2.03
C LEU A 61 -3.14 12.41 -0.78
N PRO A 62 -3.54 11.38 -0.02
CA PRO A 62 -4.39 11.54 1.17
C PRO A 62 -3.76 12.37 2.30
N SER A 63 -2.43 12.46 2.37
CA SER A 63 -1.73 13.29 3.36
C SER A 63 -2.11 14.78 3.24
N TYR A 64 -2.49 15.25 2.04
CA TYR A 64 -2.92 16.63 1.82
C TYR A 64 -4.38 16.88 2.16
N ARG A 65 -5.13 15.83 2.50
CA ARG A 65 -6.54 15.94 2.88
C ARG A 65 -6.74 16.93 4.01
N VAL A 66 -5.99 16.79 5.11
CA VAL A 66 -6.17 17.64 6.31
C VAL A 66 -5.92 19.12 5.98
N GLU A 67 -4.88 19.41 5.20
CA GLU A 67 -4.55 20.79 4.82
C GLU A 67 -5.56 21.36 3.82
N LEU A 68 -5.93 20.59 2.78
CA LEU A 68 -6.93 21.03 1.80
C LEU A 68 -8.28 21.30 2.49
N MET A 69 -8.63 20.47 3.46
CA MET A 69 -9.81 20.63 4.31
C MET A 69 -9.76 21.90 5.15
N ALA A 70 -8.64 22.16 5.82
CA ALA A 70 -8.46 23.38 6.60
C ALA A 70 -8.62 24.64 5.72
N ARG A 71 -8.07 24.61 4.50
CA ARG A 71 -8.20 25.70 3.51
C ARG A 71 -9.64 25.90 3.05
N LEU A 72 -10.34 24.82 2.71
CA LEU A 72 -11.75 24.88 2.31
C LEU A 72 -12.62 25.47 3.44
N ARG A 73 -12.39 25.03 4.68
CA ARG A 73 -13.11 25.54 5.86
C ARG A 73 -12.89 27.04 6.08
N ALA A 74 -11.67 27.53 5.86
CA ALA A 74 -11.36 28.95 6.02
C ALA A 74 -12.04 29.87 4.98
N MET A 75 -12.56 29.30 3.88
CA MET A 75 -13.01 30.08 2.71
C MET A 75 -14.52 30.03 2.47
N VAL A 76 -15.25 29.22 3.24
CA VAL A 76 -16.71 29.13 3.18
C VAL A 76 -17.28 29.79 4.43
N ASP A 77 -18.19 30.76 4.24
CA ASP A 77 -18.81 31.54 5.32
C ASP A 77 -19.93 30.76 6.05
N ARG A 78 -19.77 29.44 6.21
CA ARG A 78 -20.76 28.52 6.79
C ARG A 78 -20.10 27.51 7.73
N PRO A 79 -20.81 26.97 8.72
CA PRO A 79 -20.27 25.92 9.57
C PRO A 79 -19.85 24.70 8.75
N VAL A 80 -18.67 24.14 9.04
CA VAL A 80 -18.19 22.89 8.45
C VAL A 80 -18.13 21.84 9.54
N VAL A 81 -18.77 20.68 9.29
CA VAL A 81 -18.79 19.53 10.20
C VAL A 81 -18.08 18.38 9.51
N GLU A 82 -17.02 17.88 10.15
CA GLU A 82 -16.23 16.75 9.65
C GLU A 82 -16.75 15.43 10.23
N ILE A 83 -16.88 14.43 9.37
CA ILE A 83 -17.41 13.11 9.69
C ILE A 83 -16.44 12.07 9.12
N THR A 84 -15.94 11.22 10.00
CA THR A 84 -15.25 9.99 9.61
C THR A 84 -16.23 8.83 9.75
N LEU A 85 -16.52 8.16 8.65
CA LEU A 85 -17.42 7.02 8.61
C LEU A 85 -16.77 5.85 9.37
N PRO A 86 -17.55 5.11 10.19
CA PRO A 86 -17.08 3.92 10.87
C PRO A 86 -16.82 2.78 9.90
N GLU A 87 -16.04 1.78 10.31
CA GLU A 87 -15.78 0.56 9.53
C GLU A 87 -16.92 -0.46 9.61
N ASP A 88 -18.18 -0.05 9.72
CA ASP A 88 -19.32 -0.97 9.80
C ASP A 88 -20.58 -0.40 9.13
N TYR A 89 -21.65 -1.20 9.08
CA TYR A 89 -22.91 -0.81 8.44
C TYR A 89 -23.68 0.29 9.19
N THR A 90 -23.17 0.81 10.30
CA THR A 90 -23.80 1.94 11.01
C THR A 90 -23.49 3.28 10.34
N PHE A 91 -22.62 3.32 9.32
CA PHE A 91 -22.17 4.56 8.67
C PHE A 91 -23.29 5.50 8.25
N LEU A 92 -24.38 4.97 7.70
CA LEU A 92 -25.52 5.80 7.31
C LEU A 92 -26.22 6.42 8.52
N SER A 93 -26.36 5.66 9.61
CA SER A 93 -26.97 6.16 10.83
C SER A 93 -26.11 7.26 11.47
N VAL A 94 -24.78 7.10 11.44
CA VAL A 94 -23.82 8.13 11.88
C VAL A 94 -23.95 9.39 11.02
N LEU A 95 -23.99 9.23 9.69
CA LEU A 95 -24.12 10.34 8.75
C LEU A 95 -25.44 11.11 8.92
N LEU A 96 -26.57 10.40 9.01
CA LEU A 96 -27.88 11.02 9.22
C LEU A 96 -28.00 11.67 10.60
N ALA A 97 -27.45 11.06 11.64
CA ALA A 97 -27.42 11.64 12.98
C ALA A 97 -26.61 12.94 13.00
N ALA A 98 -25.43 12.95 12.37
CA ALA A 98 -24.61 14.14 12.24
C ALA A 98 -25.33 15.24 11.44
N ALA A 99 -25.99 14.89 10.34
CA ALA A 99 -26.78 15.84 9.55
C ALA A 99 -27.94 16.48 10.35
N ASN A 100 -28.61 15.70 11.19
CA ASN A 100 -29.71 16.18 12.03
C ASN A 100 -29.23 17.05 13.21
N GLN A 101 -28.03 16.78 13.73
CA GLN A 101 -27.45 17.52 14.87
C GLN A 101 -26.70 18.79 14.43
N SER A 102 -26.40 18.93 13.15
CA SER A 102 -25.64 20.07 12.61
C SER A 102 -26.52 21.30 12.34
N PRO A 103 -25.97 22.54 12.46
CA PRO A 103 -26.68 23.79 12.11
C PRO A 103 -27.26 23.72 10.70
N VAL A 104 -28.47 24.24 10.43
CA VAL A 104 -29.23 24.08 9.15
C VAL A 104 -28.40 24.38 7.89
N ASP A 105 -27.50 25.34 7.99
CA ASP A 105 -26.61 25.78 6.92
C ASP A 105 -25.23 25.09 6.93
N ALA A 106 -24.99 24.06 7.73
CA ALA A 106 -23.70 23.39 7.77
C ALA A 106 -23.38 22.60 6.49
N LEU A 107 -22.11 22.63 6.09
CA LEU A 107 -21.53 21.69 5.13
C LEU A 107 -21.02 20.45 5.88
N LEU A 108 -21.34 19.26 5.37
CA LEU A 108 -20.86 18.00 5.94
C LEU A 108 -19.74 17.44 5.10
N PHE A 109 -18.52 17.43 5.63
CA PHE A 109 -17.40 16.79 4.99
C PHE A 109 -17.22 15.38 5.50
N ILE A 110 -17.22 14.42 4.59
CA ILE A 110 -17.36 13.00 4.89
C ILE A 110 -16.15 12.26 4.37
N SER A 111 -15.69 11.28 5.13
CA SER A 111 -14.51 10.50 4.81
C SER A 111 -14.53 9.11 5.39
N GLY A 112 -13.56 8.26 5.06
CA GLY A 112 -13.58 6.86 5.48
C GLY A 112 -14.49 6.01 4.62
N LEU A 113 -14.88 6.49 3.43
CA LEU A 113 -15.63 5.68 2.47
C LEU A 113 -14.82 4.45 2.04
N GLU A 114 -13.49 4.61 1.95
CA GLU A 114 -12.51 3.55 1.74
C GLU A 114 -12.55 2.46 2.81
N GLN A 115 -12.83 2.83 4.06
CA GLN A 115 -12.88 1.88 5.19
C GLN A 115 -14.13 1.01 5.16
N LEU A 116 -15.18 1.49 4.51
CA LEU A 116 -16.41 0.73 4.28
C LEU A 116 -16.27 -0.32 3.19
N LEU A 117 -15.15 -0.28 2.45
CA LEU A 117 -14.93 -1.05 1.23
C LEU A 117 -13.66 -1.92 1.32
N PRO A 118 -13.57 -2.85 2.30
CA PRO A 118 -12.43 -3.74 2.41
C PRO A 118 -12.28 -4.62 1.17
N SER A 119 -11.03 -4.87 0.80
CA SER A 119 -10.67 -5.63 -0.41
C SER A 119 -11.01 -7.11 -0.37
N TYR A 120 -10.95 -7.68 0.82
CA TYR A 120 -11.10 -9.09 1.07
C TYR A 120 -12.58 -9.50 1.25
N ASP A 121 -13.50 -8.54 1.32
CA ASP A 121 -14.91 -8.78 1.61
C ASP A 121 -15.79 -8.10 0.54
N GLU A 122 -15.87 -8.77 -0.61
CA GLU A 122 -16.73 -8.39 -1.73
C GLU A 122 -18.22 -8.30 -1.36
N PRO A 123 -18.81 -9.25 -0.60
CA PRO A 123 -20.19 -9.12 -0.15
C PRO A 123 -20.45 -7.83 0.64
N ARG A 124 -19.50 -7.44 1.50
CA ARG A 124 -19.61 -6.19 2.24
C ARG A 124 -19.53 -4.97 1.34
N ARG A 125 -18.62 -4.95 0.36
CA ARG A 125 -18.55 -3.84 -0.61
C ARG A 125 -19.87 -3.68 -1.34
N HIS A 126 -20.40 -4.76 -1.90
CA HIS A 126 -21.66 -4.74 -2.63
C HIS A 126 -22.81 -4.27 -1.75
N ARG A 127 -22.91 -4.78 -0.51
CA ARG A 127 -23.92 -4.33 0.45
C ARG A 127 -23.77 -2.84 0.82
N THR A 128 -22.55 -2.34 1.01
CA THR A 128 -22.31 -0.91 1.24
C THR A 128 -22.83 -0.07 0.06
N MET A 129 -22.55 -0.50 -1.17
CA MET A 129 -23.00 0.18 -2.40
C MET A 129 -24.53 0.14 -2.56
N GLU A 130 -25.17 -1.01 -2.28
CA GLU A 130 -26.63 -1.13 -2.22
C GLU A 130 -27.24 -0.15 -1.22
N ILE A 131 -26.64 -0.02 -0.02
CA ILE A 131 -27.11 0.92 1.00
C ILE A 131 -27.01 2.36 0.47
N LEU A 132 -25.89 2.75 -0.15
CA LEU A 132 -25.73 4.10 -0.73
C LEU A 132 -26.80 4.37 -1.80
N ASN A 133 -27.01 3.43 -2.72
CA ASN A 133 -28.04 3.51 -3.77
C ASN A 133 -29.45 3.68 -3.18
N TRP A 134 -29.85 2.79 -2.25
CA TRP A 134 -31.20 2.80 -1.69
C TRP A 134 -31.44 4.05 -0.83
N GLN A 135 -30.45 4.41 -0.01
CA GLN A 135 -30.62 5.40 1.05
C GLN A 135 -30.36 6.83 0.58
N ARG A 136 -30.13 7.03 -0.72
CA ARG A 136 -30.03 8.34 -1.36
C ARG A 136 -31.16 9.28 -0.95
N GLY A 137 -32.41 8.81 -0.96
CA GLY A 137 -33.58 9.61 -0.56
C GLY A 137 -33.56 10.06 0.90
N ALA A 138 -32.93 9.29 1.79
CA ALA A 138 -32.73 9.68 3.18
C ALA A 138 -31.70 10.82 3.29
N LEU A 139 -30.62 10.77 2.50
CA LEU A 139 -29.63 11.84 2.43
C LEU A 139 -30.22 13.12 1.85
N ALA A 140 -31.00 13.04 0.77
CA ALA A 140 -31.66 14.20 0.18
C ALA A 140 -32.60 14.92 1.15
N ARG A 141 -33.34 14.17 1.98
CA ARG A 141 -34.24 14.74 3.00
C ARG A 141 -33.52 15.56 4.07
N THR A 142 -32.22 15.37 4.24
CA THR A 142 -31.44 16.20 5.17
C THR A 142 -31.30 17.64 4.67
N GLN A 143 -31.51 17.88 3.36
CA GLN A 143 -31.30 19.15 2.65
C GLN A 143 -29.91 19.75 2.91
N ARG A 144 -28.91 18.90 3.13
CA ARG A 144 -27.53 19.32 3.41
C ARG A 144 -26.66 19.19 2.17
N THR A 145 -25.67 20.07 2.09
CA THR A 145 -24.57 19.89 1.16
C THR A 145 -23.56 18.92 1.78
N LEU A 146 -23.35 17.79 1.11
CA LEU A 146 -22.45 16.72 1.47
C LEU A 146 -21.22 16.79 0.57
N VAL A 147 -20.03 16.73 1.17
CA VAL A 147 -18.76 16.69 0.45
C VAL A 147 -18.02 15.43 0.85
N PHE A 148 -18.01 14.44 -0.03
CA PHE A 148 -17.31 13.18 0.19
C PHE A 148 -15.87 13.31 -0.27
N TRP A 149 -14.95 13.03 0.63
CA TRP A 149 -13.61 12.65 0.24
C TRP A 149 -13.63 11.25 -0.35
N VAL A 150 -13.08 11.09 -1.56
CA VAL A 150 -12.99 9.80 -2.24
C VAL A 150 -11.58 9.57 -2.75
N SER A 151 -11.06 8.38 -2.47
CA SER A 151 -9.81 7.91 -3.07
C SER A 151 -10.04 7.65 -4.56
N GLU A 152 -9.02 7.90 -5.38
CA GLU A 152 -9.12 7.77 -6.84
C GLU A 152 -9.61 6.40 -7.30
N TYR A 153 -9.14 5.33 -6.64
CA TYR A 153 -9.55 3.96 -6.96
C TYR A 153 -11.05 3.69 -6.68
N LEU A 154 -11.71 4.52 -5.87
CA LEU A 154 -13.14 4.38 -5.55
C LEU A 154 -14.05 5.10 -6.54
N VAL A 155 -13.56 6.09 -7.26
CA VAL A 155 -14.35 6.85 -8.24
C VAL A 155 -15.00 5.92 -9.29
N PRO A 156 -14.26 5.06 -10.02
CA PRO A 156 -14.89 4.14 -10.98
C PRO A 156 -15.78 3.12 -10.28
N PHE A 157 -15.42 2.67 -9.07
CA PHE A 157 -16.21 1.71 -8.31
C PHE A 157 -17.57 2.28 -7.90
N LEU A 158 -17.63 3.55 -7.49
CA LEU A 158 -18.89 4.24 -7.20
C LEU A 158 -19.75 4.38 -8.45
N ALA A 159 -19.14 4.76 -9.58
CA ALA A 159 -19.86 4.89 -10.84
C ALA A 159 -20.44 3.56 -11.35
N GLU A 160 -19.74 2.45 -11.13
CA GLU A 160 -20.14 1.12 -11.58
C GLU A 160 -21.11 0.41 -10.62
N GLU A 161 -20.79 0.38 -9.32
CA GLU A 161 -21.53 -0.41 -8.32
C GLU A 161 -22.60 0.40 -7.58
N ALA A 162 -22.47 1.73 -7.56
CA ALA A 162 -23.46 2.63 -6.99
C ALA A 162 -23.92 3.72 -7.97
N PRO A 163 -24.39 3.35 -9.18
CA PRO A 163 -24.67 4.31 -10.25
C PRO A 163 -25.75 5.32 -9.85
N ASP A 164 -26.81 4.88 -9.17
CA ASP A 164 -27.89 5.78 -8.73
C ASP A 164 -27.41 6.83 -7.70
N PHE A 165 -26.48 6.45 -6.83
CA PHE A 165 -25.87 7.36 -5.88
C PHE A 165 -24.84 8.27 -6.55
N TRP A 166 -24.03 7.70 -7.44
CA TRP A 166 -23.02 8.41 -8.23
C TRP A 166 -23.66 9.49 -9.10
N ASP A 167 -24.73 9.17 -9.83
CA ASP A 167 -25.42 10.11 -10.74
C ASP A 167 -26.00 11.35 -10.05
N TRP A 168 -26.21 11.32 -8.72
CA TRP A 168 -26.62 12.48 -7.95
C TRP A 168 -25.49 13.45 -7.65
N HIS A 169 -24.24 13.11 -8.03
CA HIS A 169 -23.13 14.00 -7.84
C HIS A 169 -23.39 15.32 -8.55
N SER A 170 -23.26 16.40 -7.79
CA SER A 170 -23.23 17.75 -8.30
C SER A 170 -21.87 18.08 -8.94
N GLY A 171 -20.82 17.32 -8.59
CA GLY A 171 -19.52 17.40 -9.24
C GLY A 171 -18.46 16.53 -8.57
N LEU A 172 -17.46 16.12 -9.36
CA LEU A 172 -16.19 15.56 -8.91
C LEU A 172 -15.11 16.63 -9.11
N TYR A 173 -14.39 16.97 -8.05
CA TYR A 173 -13.29 17.92 -8.08
C TYR A 173 -12.00 17.20 -7.74
N GLU A 174 -11.01 17.36 -8.63
CA GLU A 174 -9.79 16.58 -8.63
C GLU A 174 -8.60 17.46 -8.31
N PHE A 175 -7.81 17.07 -7.31
CA PHE A 175 -6.64 17.81 -6.88
C PHE A 175 -5.41 16.95 -7.08
N ASP A 176 -4.89 16.97 -8.30
CA ASP A 176 -3.69 16.22 -8.65
C ASP A 176 -2.43 16.96 -8.20
N THR A 177 -1.54 16.22 -7.54
CA THR A 177 -0.23 16.77 -7.19
C THR A 177 0.67 16.98 -8.40
N PRO A 178 1.43 18.08 -8.44
CA PRO A 178 2.46 18.28 -9.45
C PRO A 178 3.44 17.11 -9.52
N LEU A 179 3.93 16.80 -10.72
CA LEU A 179 4.86 15.69 -10.96
C LEU A 179 6.07 15.72 -10.01
N ALA A 180 6.73 16.87 -9.86
CA ALA A 180 7.88 17.02 -8.98
C ALA A 180 7.61 16.60 -7.51
N THR A 181 6.39 16.84 -7.02
CA THR A 181 5.99 16.42 -5.66
C THR A 181 5.77 14.90 -5.61
N ARG A 182 5.12 14.33 -6.64
CA ARG A 182 4.95 12.88 -6.75
C ARG A 182 6.28 12.15 -6.88
N GLU A 183 7.25 12.72 -7.59
CA GLU A 183 8.61 12.18 -7.67
C GLU A 183 9.33 12.18 -6.33
N ALA A 184 9.27 13.27 -5.58
CA ALA A 184 9.89 13.35 -4.25
C ALA A 184 9.30 12.30 -3.29
N LEU A 185 7.97 12.12 -3.36
CA LEU A 185 7.28 11.09 -2.59
C LEU A 185 7.65 9.69 -3.08
N PHE A 186 7.72 9.48 -4.39
CA PHE A 186 8.20 8.22 -4.96
C PHE A 186 9.61 7.88 -4.51
N GLN A 187 10.56 8.82 -4.51
CA GLN A 187 11.90 8.58 -3.99
C GLN A 187 11.83 8.20 -2.51
N THR A 188 11.03 8.89 -1.69
CA THR A 188 10.82 8.49 -0.29
C THR A 188 10.24 7.07 -0.15
N LEU A 189 9.33 6.69 -1.05
CA LEU A 189 8.73 5.36 -1.08
C LEU A 189 9.72 4.28 -1.54
N VAL A 190 10.68 4.61 -2.40
CA VAL A 190 11.69 3.67 -2.91
C VAL A 190 12.91 3.59 -1.99
N GLU A 191 13.35 4.72 -1.46
CA GLU A 191 14.59 4.90 -0.69
C GLU A 191 14.36 4.86 0.83
N GLY A 192 13.13 5.07 1.30
CA GLY A 192 12.81 5.09 2.73
C GLY A 192 12.79 3.69 3.34
N GLU A 193 13.42 3.53 4.51
CA GLU A 193 13.39 2.32 5.37
C GLU A 193 12.00 2.04 6.01
N GLY A 194 10.92 2.60 5.47
CA GLY A 194 9.62 2.71 6.13
C GLY A 194 8.58 1.70 5.65
N ARG A 195 8.34 0.66 6.46
CA ARG A 195 7.36 -0.44 6.29
C ARG A 195 7.49 -1.21 4.98
N GLU A 196 7.97 -2.46 5.08
CA GLU A 196 7.79 -3.47 4.02
C GLU A 196 6.34 -3.42 3.51
N GLU A 197 6.13 -3.61 2.21
CA GLU A 197 4.82 -3.52 1.55
C GLU A 197 3.78 -4.38 2.26
N TRP A 198 4.22 -5.48 2.85
CA TRP A 198 3.43 -6.41 3.66
C TRP A 198 2.79 -5.78 4.91
N ASN A 199 3.39 -4.74 5.48
CA ASN A 199 2.94 -4.06 6.70
C ASN A 199 1.99 -2.87 6.44
N LEU A 200 1.70 -2.57 5.17
CA LEU A 200 0.75 -1.52 4.79
C LEU A 200 -0.70 -2.02 4.92
N SER A 201 -1.60 -1.15 5.36
CA SER A 201 -3.04 -1.40 5.29
C SER A 201 -3.47 -1.56 3.82
N TYR A 202 -4.64 -2.16 3.57
CA TYR A 202 -5.14 -2.26 2.20
C TYR A 202 -5.33 -0.90 1.53
N SER A 203 -5.89 0.09 2.23
CA SER A 203 -6.09 1.44 1.68
C SER A 203 -4.76 2.10 1.36
N GLU A 204 -3.76 1.99 2.24
CA GLU A 204 -2.40 2.51 2.03
C GLU A 204 -1.77 1.88 0.77
N LYS A 205 -1.98 0.57 0.53
CA LYS A 205 -1.52 -0.11 -0.68
C LYS A 205 -2.20 0.44 -1.94
N GLN A 206 -3.52 0.62 -1.92
CA GLN A 206 -4.27 1.11 -3.08
C GLN A 206 -3.90 2.54 -3.46
N GLU A 207 -3.77 3.43 -2.47
CA GLU A 207 -3.36 4.81 -2.68
C GLU A 207 -1.95 4.87 -3.28
N ARG A 208 -1.04 4.02 -2.80
CA ARG A 208 0.30 3.90 -3.37
C ARG A 208 0.28 3.34 -4.80
N MET A 209 -0.56 2.36 -5.09
CA MET A 209 -0.72 1.83 -6.45
C MET A 209 -1.25 2.89 -7.42
N VAL A 210 -2.20 3.72 -6.99
CA VAL A 210 -2.68 4.87 -7.77
C VAL A 210 -1.53 5.83 -8.11
N LEU A 211 -0.79 6.29 -7.10
CA LEU A 211 0.35 7.18 -7.29
C LEU A 211 1.36 6.60 -8.29
N LEU A 212 1.75 5.34 -8.10
CA LEU A 212 2.73 4.68 -8.96
C LEU A 212 2.22 4.49 -10.40
N ARG A 213 0.93 4.17 -10.60
CA ARG A 213 0.34 4.09 -11.94
C ARG A 213 0.37 5.44 -12.65
N SER A 214 0.02 6.52 -11.97
CA SER A 214 0.09 7.88 -12.54
C SER A 214 1.51 8.25 -12.96
N LEU A 215 2.53 7.80 -12.19
CA LEU A 215 3.93 8.01 -12.57
C LEU A 215 4.32 7.21 -13.81
N LEU A 216 3.83 5.97 -13.98
CA LEU A 216 4.09 5.19 -15.20
C LEU A 216 3.47 5.83 -16.44
N GLU A 217 2.29 6.43 -16.32
CA GLU A 217 1.61 7.14 -17.42
C GLU A 217 2.41 8.35 -17.88
N GLU A 218 3.03 9.08 -16.95
CA GLU A 218 3.89 10.22 -17.28
C GLU A 218 5.27 9.80 -17.79
N TYR A 219 5.86 8.76 -17.20
CA TYR A 219 7.17 8.22 -17.54
C TYR A 219 7.10 7.06 -18.53
N HIS A 220 6.52 7.30 -19.72
CA HIS A 220 6.28 6.26 -20.72
C HIS A 220 7.28 6.23 -21.89
N GLY A 221 8.19 7.21 -22.02
CA GLY A 221 9.18 7.23 -23.08
C GLY A 221 10.39 6.33 -22.82
N ASP A 222 11.38 6.44 -23.69
CA ASP A 222 12.55 5.55 -23.75
C ASP A 222 13.87 6.27 -23.42
N SER A 223 13.82 7.47 -22.85
CA SER A 223 15.02 8.14 -22.35
C SER A 223 15.59 7.40 -21.13
N THR A 224 16.91 7.46 -20.90
CA THR A 224 17.54 6.76 -19.77
C THR A 224 16.92 7.12 -18.42
N ALA A 225 16.57 8.38 -18.21
CA ALA A 225 15.92 8.83 -16.98
C ALA A 225 14.51 8.23 -16.84
N GLU A 226 13.71 8.26 -17.91
CA GLU A 226 12.36 7.72 -17.89
C GLU A 226 12.33 6.20 -17.71
N LEU A 227 13.21 5.48 -18.41
CA LEU A 227 13.36 4.03 -18.22
C LEU A 227 13.72 3.68 -16.78
N SER A 228 14.57 4.48 -16.13
CA SER A 228 14.98 4.24 -14.73
C SER A 228 13.83 4.43 -13.76
N VAL A 229 13.02 5.47 -13.97
CA VAL A 229 11.80 5.69 -13.17
C VAL A 229 10.81 4.57 -13.45
N ARG A 230 10.49 4.30 -14.72
CA ARG A 230 9.55 3.26 -15.14
C ARG A 230 9.90 1.88 -14.57
N GLY A 231 11.17 1.49 -14.64
CA GLY A 231 11.65 0.21 -14.09
C GLY A 231 11.39 0.10 -12.58
N ARG A 232 11.82 1.11 -11.81
CA ARG A 232 11.64 1.14 -10.35
C ARG A 232 10.17 1.23 -9.93
N THR A 233 9.38 2.04 -10.64
CA THR A 233 7.95 2.20 -10.39
C THR A 233 7.18 0.91 -10.67
N ALA A 234 7.45 0.26 -11.81
CA ALA A 234 6.85 -1.02 -12.16
C ALA A 234 7.26 -2.12 -11.17
N GLN A 235 8.53 -2.15 -10.75
CA GLN A 235 9.00 -3.08 -9.72
C GLN A 235 8.18 -2.93 -8.43
N LYS A 236 7.97 -1.69 -7.97
CA LYS A 236 7.21 -1.42 -6.74
C LYS A 236 5.72 -1.76 -6.86
N LEU A 237 5.11 -1.51 -8.03
CA LEU A 237 3.74 -1.94 -8.31
C LEU A 237 3.61 -3.46 -8.27
N GLY A 238 4.58 -4.16 -8.85
CA GLY A 238 4.65 -5.61 -8.79
C GLY A 238 4.68 -6.14 -7.35
N ASP A 239 5.53 -5.55 -6.50
CA ASP A 239 5.64 -5.91 -5.08
C ASP A 239 4.33 -5.65 -4.32
N LEU A 240 3.65 -4.53 -4.60
CA LEU A 240 2.36 -4.21 -3.99
C LEU A 240 1.26 -5.21 -4.41
N HIS A 241 1.15 -5.53 -5.70
CA HIS A 241 0.18 -6.51 -6.20
C HIS A 241 0.47 -7.92 -5.66
N GLN A 242 1.75 -8.29 -5.55
CA GLN A 242 2.15 -9.54 -4.90
C GLN A 242 1.68 -9.57 -3.45
N SER A 243 1.83 -8.46 -2.72
CA SER A 243 1.43 -8.35 -1.32
C SER A 243 -0.08 -8.41 -1.09
N THR A 244 -0.88 -8.17 -2.13
CA THR A 244 -2.35 -8.31 -2.10
C THR A 244 -2.82 -9.64 -2.69
N GLY A 245 -1.90 -10.52 -3.10
CA GLY A 245 -2.23 -11.81 -3.73
C GLY A 245 -2.63 -11.72 -5.20
N ASP A 246 -2.56 -10.53 -5.81
CA ASP A 246 -2.86 -10.32 -7.23
C ASP A 246 -1.64 -10.67 -8.08
N TYR A 247 -1.40 -11.97 -8.18
CA TYR A 247 -0.22 -12.50 -8.87
C TYR A 247 -0.23 -12.25 -10.38
N LYS A 248 -1.39 -11.95 -10.98
CA LYS A 248 -1.48 -11.65 -12.42
C LYS A 248 -0.87 -10.28 -12.69
N ASN A 249 -1.42 -9.23 -12.06
CA ASN A 249 -0.90 -7.88 -12.23
C ASN A 249 0.54 -7.77 -11.71
N ALA A 250 0.90 -8.48 -10.63
CA ALA A 250 2.28 -8.53 -10.15
C ALA A 250 3.26 -8.98 -11.25
N LEU A 251 2.91 -10.04 -11.99
CA LEU A 251 3.72 -10.56 -13.08
C LEU A 251 3.83 -9.55 -14.23
N ASP A 252 2.72 -8.93 -14.63
CA ASP A 252 2.69 -7.93 -15.72
C ASP A 252 3.61 -6.74 -15.39
N TYR A 253 3.57 -6.24 -14.15
CA TYR A 253 4.44 -5.14 -13.73
C TYR A 253 5.92 -5.56 -13.58
N PHE A 254 6.21 -6.77 -13.07
CA PHE A 254 7.60 -7.25 -13.06
C PHE A 254 8.17 -7.46 -14.47
N GLN A 255 7.34 -7.85 -15.45
CA GLN A 255 7.75 -7.90 -16.85
C GLN A 255 8.00 -6.51 -17.43
N LEU A 256 7.17 -5.53 -17.11
CA LEU A 256 7.41 -4.13 -17.50
C LEU A 256 8.70 -3.57 -16.89
N ALA A 257 8.98 -3.90 -15.63
CA ALA A 257 10.23 -3.55 -14.96
C ALA A 257 11.42 -4.18 -15.69
N LEU A 258 11.32 -5.48 -16.01
CA LEU A 258 12.35 -6.21 -16.75
C LEU A 258 12.67 -5.55 -18.09
N GLN A 259 11.66 -5.24 -18.91
CA GLN A 259 11.86 -4.58 -20.21
C GLN A 259 12.59 -3.24 -20.06
N SER A 260 12.29 -2.48 -19.01
CA SER A 260 12.93 -1.20 -18.74
C SER A 260 14.39 -1.39 -18.33
N TYR A 261 14.68 -2.34 -17.44
CA TYR A 261 16.04 -2.68 -17.02
C TYR A 261 16.88 -3.29 -18.15
N GLU A 262 16.29 -4.07 -19.06
CA GLU A 262 16.96 -4.60 -20.26
C GLU A 262 17.43 -3.47 -21.17
N LYS A 263 16.54 -2.50 -21.47
CA LYS A 263 16.90 -1.32 -22.28
C LYS A 263 17.98 -0.45 -21.61
N LEU A 264 17.98 -0.36 -20.28
CA LEU A 264 18.99 0.36 -19.51
C LEU A 264 20.34 -0.36 -19.39
N GLY A 265 20.35 -1.69 -19.56
CA GLY A 265 21.48 -2.52 -19.13
C GLY A 265 21.63 -2.60 -17.60
N ASP A 266 20.57 -2.34 -16.84
CA ASP A 266 20.58 -2.41 -15.37
C ASP A 266 20.52 -3.86 -14.88
N ARG A 267 21.68 -4.49 -14.75
CA ARG A 267 21.80 -5.88 -14.32
C ARG A 267 21.25 -6.13 -12.91
N ALA A 268 21.38 -5.17 -11.99
CA ALA A 268 20.88 -5.33 -10.64
C ALA A 268 19.33 -5.33 -10.60
N GLY A 269 18.72 -4.44 -11.39
CA GLY A 269 17.28 -4.43 -11.66
C GLY A 269 16.80 -5.75 -12.25
N LEU A 270 17.47 -6.27 -13.29
CA LEU A 270 17.13 -7.55 -13.91
C LEU A 270 17.12 -8.72 -12.92
N ALA A 271 18.17 -8.84 -12.10
CA ALA A 271 18.25 -9.90 -11.10
C ALA A 271 17.08 -9.82 -10.09
N THR A 272 16.75 -8.62 -9.65
CA THR A 272 15.64 -8.37 -8.71
C THR A 272 14.30 -8.78 -9.33
N SER A 273 14.01 -8.35 -10.57
CA SER A 273 12.79 -8.73 -11.26
C SER A 273 12.70 -10.24 -11.52
N TYR A 274 13.78 -10.90 -11.92
CA TYR A 274 13.81 -12.37 -12.06
C TYR A 274 13.52 -13.10 -10.75
N ASN A 275 14.12 -12.65 -9.64
CA ASN A 275 13.82 -13.22 -8.33
C ASN A 275 12.33 -13.06 -7.96
N ASN A 276 11.75 -11.89 -8.20
CA ASN A 276 10.35 -11.63 -7.84
C ASN A 276 9.36 -12.38 -8.75
N ILE A 277 9.66 -12.51 -10.04
CA ILE A 277 8.92 -13.39 -10.95
C ILE A 277 8.97 -14.84 -10.47
N GLY A 278 10.14 -15.32 -10.01
CA GLY A 278 10.28 -16.65 -9.40
C GLY A 278 9.37 -16.85 -8.18
N LEU A 279 9.23 -15.82 -7.33
CA LEU A 279 8.31 -15.85 -6.19
C LEU A 279 6.84 -15.99 -6.62
N ILE A 280 6.45 -15.33 -7.72
CA ILE A 280 5.10 -15.45 -8.29
C ILE A 280 4.84 -16.87 -8.79
N TYR A 281 5.75 -17.46 -9.57
CA TYR A 281 5.58 -18.84 -10.05
C TYR A 281 5.55 -19.86 -8.91
N LYS A 282 6.38 -19.67 -7.87
CA LYS A 282 6.32 -20.46 -6.64
C LYS A 282 4.91 -20.40 -6.02
N ALA A 283 4.36 -19.20 -5.85
CA ALA A 283 3.05 -19.02 -5.23
C ALA A 283 1.92 -19.69 -6.04
N ARG A 284 2.09 -19.79 -7.37
CA ARG A 284 1.19 -20.52 -8.27
C ARG A 284 1.43 -22.04 -8.32
N GLY A 285 2.46 -22.55 -7.64
CA GLY A 285 2.82 -23.98 -7.64
C GLY A 285 3.66 -24.44 -8.83
N ASP A 286 4.01 -23.54 -9.75
CA ASP A 286 4.91 -23.87 -10.87
C ASP A 286 6.37 -23.75 -10.42
N TYR A 287 6.83 -24.82 -9.79
CA TYR A 287 8.16 -24.87 -9.19
C TYR A 287 9.28 -24.92 -10.23
N ASP A 288 9.06 -25.49 -11.41
CA ASP A 288 10.09 -25.56 -12.46
C ASP A 288 10.33 -24.18 -13.08
N ALA A 289 9.26 -23.45 -13.38
CA ALA A 289 9.39 -22.06 -13.82
C ALA A 289 10.06 -21.20 -12.74
N ALA A 290 9.66 -21.36 -11.48
CA ALA A 290 10.26 -20.61 -10.37
C ALA A 290 11.77 -20.82 -10.28
N LEU A 291 12.26 -22.07 -10.35
CA LEU A 291 13.68 -22.39 -10.34
C LEU A 291 14.42 -21.77 -11.53
N ALA A 292 13.85 -21.83 -12.74
CA ALA A 292 14.46 -21.23 -13.91
C ALA A 292 14.66 -19.71 -13.75
N TRP A 293 13.67 -19.01 -13.18
CA TRP A 293 13.78 -17.57 -12.91
C TRP A 293 14.78 -17.27 -11.79
N TYR A 294 14.77 -18.02 -10.69
CA TYR A 294 15.78 -17.84 -9.63
C TYR A 294 17.19 -18.09 -10.15
N GLN A 295 17.40 -19.07 -11.02
CA GLN A 295 18.72 -19.36 -11.58
C GLN A 295 19.26 -18.20 -12.43
N LYS A 296 18.41 -17.55 -13.23
CA LYS A 296 18.78 -16.33 -13.96
C LYS A 296 19.18 -15.19 -13.00
N SER A 297 18.44 -15.03 -11.89
CA SER A 297 18.81 -14.06 -10.84
C SER A 297 20.17 -14.39 -10.22
N VAL A 298 20.41 -15.65 -9.86
CA VAL A 298 21.68 -16.11 -9.27
C VAL A 298 22.85 -15.81 -10.20
N GLU A 299 22.77 -16.19 -11.49
CA GLU A 299 23.85 -15.96 -12.46
C GLU A 299 24.24 -14.48 -12.54
N ILE A 300 23.25 -13.57 -12.57
CA ILE A 300 23.52 -12.14 -12.60
C ILE A 300 24.12 -11.66 -11.28
N ARG A 301 23.58 -12.10 -10.13
CA ARG A 301 24.09 -11.68 -8.81
C ARG A 301 25.50 -12.19 -8.53
N GLU A 302 25.85 -13.38 -9.01
CA GLU A 302 27.23 -13.90 -8.98
C GLU A 302 28.16 -13.00 -9.81
N ALA A 303 27.77 -12.66 -11.03
CA ALA A 303 28.55 -11.78 -11.90
C ALA A 303 28.74 -10.36 -11.33
N LEU A 304 27.75 -9.86 -10.57
CA LEU A 304 27.81 -8.55 -9.90
C LEU A 304 28.52 -8.58 -8.56
N GLY A 305 28.77 -9.75 -7.98
CA GLY A 305 29.24 -9.88 -6.60
C GLY A 305 28.20 -9.46 -5.55
N ASP A 306 26.90 -9.47 -5.89
CA ASP A 306 25.80 -9.14 -4.98
C ASP A 306 25.55 -10.30 -3.99
N ARG A 307 26.34 -10.32 -2.93
CA ARG A 307 26.30 -11.35 -1.88
C ARG A 307 24.94 -11.37 -1.18
N ALA A 308 24.39 -10.21 -0.82
CA ALA A 308 23.12 -10.12 -0.09
C ALA A 308 21.95 -10.67 -0.93
N GLY A 309 21.91 -10.31 -2.22
CA GLY A 309 20.96 -10.87 -3.17
C GLY A 309 21.15 -12.37 -3.36
N LEU A 310 22.38 -12.88 -3.45
CA LEU A 310 22.61 -14.33 -3.60
C LEU A 310 22.02 -15.13 -2.44
N ALA A 311 22.23 -14.68 -1.21
CA ALA A 311 21.64 -15.32 -0.04
C ALA A 311 20.10 -15.38 -0.15
N THR A 312 19.48 -14.27 -0.54
CA THR A 312 18.02 -14.21 -0.76
C THR A 312 17.56 -15.21 -1.82
N SER A 313 18.24 -15.28 -2.97
CA SER A 313 17.90 -16.23 -4.03
C SER A 313 18.10 -17.69 -3.60
N TYR A 314 19.14 -18.00 -2.84
CA TYR A 314 19.37 -19.35 -2.30
C TYR A 314 18.29 -19.78 -1.31
N ASN A 315 17.85 -18.87 -0.44
CA ASN A 315 16.68 -19.10 0.41
C ASN A 315 15.43 -19.41 -0.42
N ASN A 316 15.18 -18.64 -1.48
CA ASN A 316 14.02 -18.84 -2.34
C ASN A 316 14.06 -20.18 -3.10
N ILE A 317 15.24 -20.60 -3.57
CA ILE A 317 15.45 -21.92 -4.16
C ILE A 317 15.23 -23.03 -3.13
N GLY A 318 15.75 -22.87 -1.91
CA GLY A 318 15.51 -23.81 -0.81
C GLY A 318 14.02 -23.99 -0.49
N LEU A 319 13.23 -22.92 -0.58
CA LEU A 319 11.77 -22.97 -0.42
C LEU A 319 11.09 -23.83 -1.50
N ILE A 320 11.63 -23.86 -2.73
CA ILE A 320 11.11 -24.73 -3.79
C ILE A 320 11.37 -26.20 -3.47
N TYR A 321 12.61 -26.55 -3.13
CA TYR A 321 12.96 -27.93 -2.80
C TYR A 321 12.20 -28.44 -1.57
N LYS A 322 12.00 -27.58 -0.56
CA LYS A 322 11.12 -27.86 0.59
C LYS A 322 9.71 -28.21 0.13
N ALA A 323 9.12 -27.41 -0.76
CA ALA A 323 7.76 -27.61 -1.24
C ALA A 323 7.61 -28.91 -2.06
N ARG A 324 8.69 -29.36 -2.72
CA ARG A 324 8.76 -30.65 -3.42
C ARG A 324 9.00 -31.85 -2.51
N GLY A 325 9.28 -31.64 -1.22
CA GLY A 325 9.66 -32.69 -0.28
C GLY A 325 11.13 -33.13 -0.37
N ASP A 326 11.93 -32.49 -1.22
CA ASP A 326 13.38 -32.72 -1.27
C ASP A 326 14.07 -31.87 -0.19
N TYR A 327 13.97 -32.38 1.02
CA TYR A 327 14.47 -31.70 2.20
C TYR A 327 16.01 -31.61 2.24
N GLU A 328 16.72 -32.57 1.66
CA GLU A 328 18.20 -32.55 1.63
C GLU A 328 18.70 -31.42 0.72
N ALA A 329 18.14 -31.30 -0.49
CA ALA A 329 18.45 -30.19 -1.37
C ALA A 329 18.06 -28.85 -0.73
N ALA A 330 16.91 -28.76 -0.06
CA ALA A 330 16.49 -27.56 0.64
C ALA A 330 17.50 -27.11 1.70
N LEU A 331 17.96 -28.03 2.56
CA LEU A 331 18.97 -27.74 3.58
C LEU A 331 20.28 -27.27 2.99
N ALA A 332 20.76 -27.90 1.90
CA ALA A 332 21.99 -27.47 1.23
C ALA A 332 21.90 -26.03 0.71
N TRP A 333 20.75 -25.63 0.15
CA TRP A 333 20.53 -24.25 -0.31
C TRP A 333 20.40 -23.25 0.85
N TYR A 334 19.68 -23.61 1.91
CA TYR A 334 19.59 -22.75 3.10
C TYR A 334 20.96 -22.57 3.76
N GLN A 335 21.79 -23.61 3.83
CA GLN A 335 23.14 -23.53 4.40
C GLN A 335 24.03 -22.57 3.60
N LYS A 336 23.98 -22.61 2.27
CA LYS A 336 24.67 -21.61 1.42
C LYS A 336 24.20 -20.19 1.72
N SER A 337 22.90 -19.98 1.97
CA SER A 337 22.39 -18.66 2.37
C SER A 337 22.94 -18.23 3.74
N VAL A 338 22.94 -19.14 4.72
CA VAL A 338 23.45 -18.88 6.08
C VAL A 338 24.92 -18.44 6.02
N GLU A 339 25.77 -19.17 5.31
CA GLU A 339 27.21 -18.83 5.19
C GLU A 339 27.43 -17.41 4.66
N ILE A 340 26.61 -16.99 3.70
CA ILE A 340 26.68 -15.63 3.15
C ILE A 340 26.19 -14.61 4.18
N GLN A 341 25.06 -14.86 4.82
CA GLN A 341 24.46 -13.92 5.77
C GLN A 341 25.31 -13.77 7.04
N GLU A 342 25.97 -14.83 7.51
CA GLU A 342 26.97 -14.77 8.58
C GLU A 342 28.15 -13.87 8.18
N ALA A 343 28.69 -14.06 6.98
CA ALA A 343 29.80 -13.25 6.48
C ALA A 343 29.43 -11.76 6.31
N LEU A 344 28.15 -11.46 6.02
CA LEU A 344 27.64 -10.09 5.89
C LEU A 344 27.20 -9.48 7.23
N GLY A 345 27.06 -10.28 8.29
CA GLY A 345 26.43 -9.85 9.54
C GLY A 345 24.93 -9.54 9.40
N ASP A 346 24.26 -10.08 8.38
CA ASP A 346 22.82 -9.91 8.14
C ASP A 346 22.00 -10.76 9.11
N ARG A 347 21.71 -10.16 10.28
CA ARG A 347 20.95 -10.79 11.36
C ARG A 347 19.52 -11.16 10.92
N ALA A 348 18.84 -10.28 10.20
CA ALA A 348 17.45 -10.52 9.79
C ALA A 348 17.35 -11.68 8.79
N GLY A 349 18.27 -11.71 7.83
CA GLY A 349 18.43 -12.80 6.89
C GLY A 349 18.73 -14.14 7.58
N LEU A 350 19.64 -14.14 8.57
CA LEU A 350 19.97 -15.35 9.34
C LEU A 350 18.77 -15.93 10.07
N ALA A 351 17.97 -15.07 10.71
CA ALA A 351 16.76 -15.51 11.39
C ALA A 351 15.79 -16.22 10.42
N THR A 352 15.63 -15.65 9.22
CA THR A 352 14.79 -16.25 8.16
C THR A 352 15.32 -17.62 7.75
N SER A 353 16.62 -17.76 7.48
CA SER A 353 17.24 -19.03 7.11
C SER A 353 17.13 -20.09 8.21
N TYR A 354 17.37 -19.72 9.48
CA TYR A 354 17.22 -20.62 10.62
C TYR A 354 15.79 -21.10 10.82
N SER A 355 14.79 -20.22 10.65
CA SER A 355 13.39 -20.63 10.69
C SER A 355 13.03 -21.60 9.56
N ASN A 356 13.58 -21.38 8.35
CA ASN A 356 13.40 -22.28 7.22
C ASN A 356 14.02 -23.66 7.49
N ILE A 357 15.24 -23.73 8.03
CA ILE A 357 15.91 -24.97 8.43
C ILE A 357 15.13 -25.69 9.54
N GLY A 358 14.69 -24.98 10.57
CA GLY A 358 13.85 -25.54 11.64
C GLY A 358 12.57 -26.17 11.09
N SER A 359 11.94 -25.51 10.11
CA SER A 359 10.75 -26.04 9.45
C SER A 359 11.02 -27.34 8.67
N ILE A 360 12.23 -27.53 8.13
CA ILE A 360 12.61 -28.79 7.48
C ILE A 360 12.71 -29.92 8.49
N HIS A 361 13.42 -29.69 9.60
CA HIS A 361 13.53 -30.68 10.67
C HIS A 361 12.17 -31.04 11.26
N TYR A 362 11.28 -30.06 11.42
CA TYR A 362 9.90 -30.30 11.85
C TYR A 362 9.17 -31.23 10.87
N ALA A 363 9.25 -30.97 9.57
CA ALA A 363 8.61 -31.80 8.54
C ALA A 363 9.17 -33.23 8.47
N ARG A 364 10.42 -33.44 8.91
CA ARG A 364 11.06 -34.77 9.04
C ARG A 364 10.72 -35.50 10.33
N GLY A 365 10.08 -34.84 11.30
CA GLY A 365 9.81 -35.38 12.63
C GLY A 365 10.96 -35.21 13.64
N ASP A 366 12.02 -34.49 13.28
CA ASP A 366 13.17 -34.19 14.14
C ASP A 366 12.87 -32.98 15.04
N TYR A 367 11.90 -33.12 15.95
CA TYR A 367 11.37 -32.00 16.72
C TYR A 367 12.41 -31.30 17.61
N ASP A 368 13.38 -32.04 18.16
CA ASP A 368 14.46 -31.45 18.97
C ASP A 368 15.36 -30.53 18.15
N ALA A 369 15.74 -30.96 16.93
CA ALA A 369 16.53 -30.14 16.02
C ALA A 369 15.72 -28.93 15.52
N ALA A 370 14.43 -29.14 15.20
CA ALA A 370 13.53 -28.06 14.81
C ALA A 370 13.44 -26.98 15.89
N LEU A 371 13.27 -27.37 17.15
CA LEU A 371 13.20 -26.46 18.28
C LEU A 371 14.48 -25.63 18.43
N GLN A 372 15.66 -26.25 18.33
CA GLN A 372 16.94 -25.54 18.43
C GLN A 372 17.10 -24.49 17.33
N TRP A 373 16.76 -24.81 16.08
CA TRP A 373 16.85 -23.87 14.97
C TRP A 373 15.83 -22.74 15.07
N HIS A 374 14.60 -23.04 15.48
CA HIS A 374 13.59 -22.01 15.73
C HIS A 374 13.98 -21.10 16.89
N GLN A 375 14.56 -21.62 17.98
CA GLN A 375 15.09 -20.82 19.09
C GLN A 375 16.16 -19.83 18.62
N LYS A 376 17.14 -20.28 17.83
CA LYS A 376 18.14 -19.39 17.22
C LYS A 376 17.48 -18.28 16.39
N SER A 377 16.46 -18.61 15.59
CA SER A 377 15.72 -17.58 14.84
C SER A 377 15.02 -16.58 15.76
N VAL A 378 14.35 -17.05 16.81
CA VAL A 378 13.58 -16.22 17.75
C VAL A 378 14.51 -15.27 18.50
N GLU A 379 15.61 -15.77 19.06
CA GLU A 379 16.60 -14.95 19.77
C GLU A 379 17.11 -13.79 18.91
N ILE A 380 17.31 -14.01 17.61
CA ILE A 380 17.72 -12.96 16.68
C ILE A 380 16.60 -11.94 16.49
N LYS A 381 15.37 -12.38 16.25
CA LYS A 381 14.21 -11.49 16.06
C LYS A 381 13.90 -10.66 17.30
N GLU A 382 14.00 -11.25 18.49
CA GLU A 382 13.87 -10.55 19.77
C GLU A 382 14.93 -9.44 19.90
N ALA A 383 16.19 -9.74 19.58
CA ALA A 383 17.28 -8.76 19.61
C ALA A 383 17.07 -7.62 18.59
N LEU A 384 16.40 -7.89 17.46
CA LEU A 384 16.05 -6.89 16.44
C LEU A 384 14.78 -6.09 16.78
N GLY A 385 14.05 -6.47 17.84
CA GLY A 385 12.77 -5.85 18.19
C GLY A 385 11.66 -6.15 17.17
N ASP A 386 11.84 -7.17 16.34
CA ASP A 386 10.81 -7.69 15.44
C ASP A 386 9.81 -8.52 16.25
N ARG A 387 8.69 -7.91 16.63
CA ARG A 387 7.59 -8.57 17.34
C ARG A 387 6.58 -9.23 16.42
N ALA A 388 6.63 -8.96 15.10
CA ALA A 388 5.70 -9.55 14.14
C ALA A 388 6.14 -10.96 13.73
N GLY A 389 7.44 -11.26 13.84
CA GLY A 389 8.03 -12.56 13.55
C GLY A 389 8.26 -13.49 14.75
N LEU A 390 7.82 -13.13 15.96
CA LEU A 390 7.77 -13.96 17.18
C LEU A 390 6.43 -14.69 17.26
#